data_AF-A0A2Z3YPX1-F1
#
_entry.id   AF-A0A2Z3YPX1-F1
#
_cell.length_a   1.000
_cell.length_b   1.000
_cell.length_c   1.000
_cell.angle_alpha   90.00
_cell.angle_beta   90.00
_cell.angle_gamma   90.00
#
_symmetry.space_group_name_H-M   'P 1'
#
loop_
_entity.id
_entity.type
_entity.pdbx_description
1 polymer ?
#
loop_
_entity_poly.entity_id
_entity_poly.type
_entity_poly.pdbx_seq_one_letter_code
_entity_poly.pdbx_strand_id
1 'polypeptide(L)' 'MRPTIIDADTGHDLWTAQQCAEFSGTARGTFTSYATRGRAPEPVAKLHGLTLWDSTEVTEWAAGRRKRNRDS' A
#
# COMPACT_ATOMS: atom_id res chain seq x y z
N MET A 1 10.05 -18.75 2.69
CA MET A 1 10.57 -17.84 1.64
C MET A 1 9.52 -16.76 1.38
N ARG A 2 9.91 -15.49 1.22
CA ARG A 2 9.00 -14.37 0.89
C ARG A 2 9.58 -13.58 -0.30
N PRO A 3 9.07 -13.77 -1.53
CA PRO A 3 9.51 -12.98 -2.67
C PRO A 3 9.06 -11.52 -2.53
N THR A 4 9.92 -10.59 -2.92
CA THR A 4 9.65 -9.14 -2.93
C THR A 4 9.79 -8.59 -4.34
N ILE A 5 9.04 -7.53 -4.65
CA ILE A 5 9.16 -6.78 -5.90
C ILE A 5 9.84 -5.47 -5.53
N ILE A 6 10.97 -5.19 -6.16
CA ILE A 6 11.71 -3.94 -5.98
C ILE A 6 11.66 -3.21 -7.31
N ASP A 7 11.33 -1.92 -7.26
CA ASP A 7 11.51 -1.03 -8.40
C ASP A 7 13.01 -0.85 -8.66
N ALA A 8 13.47 -1.19 -9.86
CA ALA A 8 14.88 -1.15 -10.21
C ALA A 8 15.43 0.28 -10.31
N ASP A 9 14.58 1.26 -10.61
CA ASP A 9 14.99 2.64 -10.81
C ASP A 9 15.13 3.40 -9.48
N THR A 10 14.20 3.17 -8.55
CA THR A 10 14.15 3.85 -7.25
C THR A 10 14.73 3.03 -6.10
N GLY A 11 14.81 1.70 -6.25
CA GLY A 11 15.16 0.76 -5.18
C GLY A 11 14.04 0.58 -4.15
N HIS A 12 12.84 1.11 -4.40
CA HIS A 12 11.73 1.03 -3.46
C HIS A 12 11.02 -0.32 -3.52
N ASP A 13 10.61 -0.79 -2.35
CA ASP A 13 9.76 -1.98 -2.25
C ASP A 13 8.37 -1.66 -2.80
N LEU A 14 7.93 -2.47 -3.76
CA LEU A 14 6.59 -2.41 -4.32
C LEU A 14 5.71 -3.51 -3.71
N TRP A 15 4.57 -3.09 -3.18
CA TRP A 15 3.62 -3.95 -2.53
C TRP A 15 2.39 -4.18 -3.38
N THR A 16 1.93 -5.42 -3.39
CA THR A 16 0.62 -5.79 -3.92
C THR A 16 -0.50 -5.22 -3.03
N ALA A 17 -1.72 -5.14 -3.56
CA ALA A 17 -2.90 -4.76 -2.79
C ALA A 17 -3.07 -5.61 -1.50
N GLN A 18 -2.65 -6.88 -1.54
CA GLN A 18 -2.75 -7.76 -0.38
C GLN A 18 -1.72 -7.41 0.71
N GLN A 19 -0.47 -7.15 0.34
CA GLN A 19 0.56 -6.70 1.28
C GLN A 19 0.20 -5.36 1.92
N CYS A 20 -0.32 -4.42 1.13
CA CYS A 20 -0.78 -3.12 1.64
C CYS A 20 -1.92 -3.26 2.65
N ALA A 21 -2.87 -4.15 2.36
CA ALA A 21 -4.00 -4.44 3.22
C ALA A 21 -3.56 -5.08 4.55
N GLU A 22 -2.67 -6.08 4.48
CA GLU A 22 -2.08 -6.74 5.65
C GLU A 22 -1.33 -5.73 6.54
N PHE A 23 -0.47 -4.91 5.94
CA PHE A 23 0.29 -3.89 6.67
C PHE A 23 -0.61 -2.85 7.35
N SER A 24 -1.63 -2.37 6.63
CA SER A 24 -2.55 -1.34 7.13
C SER A 24 -3.66 -1.86 8.04
N GLY A 25 -3.79 -3.18 8.22
CA GLY A 25 -4.86 -3.79 8.99
C GLY A 25 -6.24 -3.64 8.34
N THR A 26 -6.30 -3.65 7.01
CA THR A 26 -7.55 -3.57 6.24
C THR A 26 -7.76 -4.82 5.38
N ALA A 27 -8.96 -5.04 4.86
CA ALA A 27 -9.19 -6.08 3.86
C ALA A 27 -8.70 -5.61 2.47
N ARG A 28 -8.21 -6.54 1.63
CA ARG A 28 -7.70 -6.24 0.26
C ARG A 28 -8.65 -5.36 -0.55
N GLY A 29 -9.93 -5.75 -0.64
CA GLY A 29 -10.94 -4.99 -1.38
C GLY A 29 -11.22 -3.61 -0.79
N THR A 30 -11.14 -3.48 0.54
CA THR A 30 -11.27 -2.20 1.24
C THR A 30 -10.09 -1.28 0.93
N PHE A 31 -8.86 -1.79 0.97
CA PHE A 31 -7.67 -1.02 0.61
C PHE A 31 -7.75 -0.51 -0.82
N THR A 32 -8.06 -1.38 -1.79
CA THR A 32 -8.23 -0.98 -3.19
C THR A 32 -9.35 0.04 -3.34
N SER A 33 -10.47 -0.12 -2.63
CA SER A 33 -11.56 0.88 -2.65
C SER A 33 -11.16 2.21 -2.00
N TYR A 34 -10.21 2.24 -1.07
CA TYR A 34 -9.68 3.49 -0.54
C TYR A 34 -8.77 4.18 -1.55
N ALA A 35 -7.89 3.43 -2.21
CA ALA A 35 -7.01 3.96 -3.25
C ALA A 35 -7.84 4.60 -4.38
N THR A 36 -8.89 3.92 -4.87
CA THR A 36 -9.77 4.49 -5.92
C THR A 36 -10.56 5.72 -5.49
N ARG A 37 -10.75 5.93 -4.18
CA ARG A 37 -11.48 7.08 -3.60
C ARG A 37 -10.55 8.17 -3.10
N GLY A 38 -9.23 8.10 -3.36
CA GLY A 38 -8.25 9.06 -2.85
C GLY A 38 -8.12 9.06 -1.31
N ARG A 39 -8.44 7.92 -0.67
CA ARG A 39 -8.37 7.74 0.80
C ARG A 39 -7.17 6.88 1.24
N ALA A 40 -6.47 6.26 0.29
CA ALA A 40 -5.21 5.56 0.46
C ALA A 40 -4.29 5.97 -0.72
N PRO A 41 -2.97 5.65 -0.65
CA PRO A 41 -2.04 5.95 -1.74
C PRO A 41 -2.50 5.39 -3.09
N GLU A 42 -2.13 6.10 -4.15
CA GLU A 42 -2.41 5.67 -5.51
C GLU A 42 -1.43 4.57 -5.95
N PRO A 43 -1.85 3.66 -6.84
CA PRO A 43 -0.95 2.66 -7.36
C PRO A 43 0.10 3.27 -8.27
N VAL A 44 1.37 2.92 -8.06
CA VAL A 44 2.51 3.46 -8.82
C VAL A 44 2.80 2.67 -10.09
N ALA A 45 2.42 1.39 -10.14
CA ALA A 45 2.70 0.54 -11.29
C ALA A 45 1.66 -0.56 -11.49
N LYS A 46 1.61 -1.08 -12.73
CA LYS A 46 0.92 -2.32 -13.08
C LYS A 46 1.91 -3.28 -13.73
N LEU A 47 2.10 -4.45 -13.13
CA LEU A 47 3.01 -5.50 -13.60
C LEU A 47 2.26 -6.82 -13.77
N HIS A 48 2.11 -7.30 -15.00
CA HIS A 48 1.44 -8.58 -15.31
C HIS A 48 0.07 -8.77 -14.64
N GLY A 49 -0.75 -7.71 -14.57
CA GLY A 49 -2.06 -7.73 -13.92
C GLY A 49 -2.05 -7.50 -12.41
N LEU A 50 -0.87 -7.46 -11.79
CA LEU A 50 -0.71 -6.98 -10.42
C LEU A 50 -0.67 -5.46 -10.42
N THR A 51 -1.50 -4.86 -9.59
CA THR A 51 -1.37 -3.44 -9.25
C THR A 51 -0.44 -3.33 -8.05
N LEU A 52 0.50 -2.40 -8.13
CA LEU A 52 1.57 -2.22 -7.15
C LEU A 52 1.52 -0.82 -6.56
N TRP A 53 1.85 -0.73 -5.28
CA TRP A 53 1.94 0.50 -4.50
C TRP A 53 3.34 0.64 -3.92
N ASP A 54 3.81 1.87 -3.79
CA ASP A 54 5.03 2.15 -3.06
C ASP A 54 4.82 1.84 -1.57
N SER A 55 5.65 0.94 -1.03
CA SER A 55 5.60 0.55 0.38
C SER A 55 5.82 1.72 1.35
N THR A 56 6.63 2.71 0.95
CA THR A 56 6.94 3.91 1.73
C THR A 56 5.69 4.75 1.91
N GLU A 57 5.01 5.05 0.80
CA GLU A 57 3.75 5.83 0.84
C GLU A 57 2.67 5.13 1.67
N VAL A 58 2.55 3.81 1.52
CA VAL A 58 1.59 3.00 2.29
C VAL A 58 1.94 3.02 3.78
N THR A 59 3.22 2.96 4.12
CA THR A 59 3.70 3.01 5.50
C THR A 59 3.43 4.36 6.15
N GLU A 60 3.75 5.45 5.47
CA GLU A 60 3.50 6.81 5.93
C GLU A 60 2.01 7.08 6.13
N TRP A 61 1.19 6.69 5.15
CA TRP A 61 -0.27 6.81 5.23
C TRP A 61 -0.85 6.02 6.42
N ALA A 62 -0.41 4.78 6.60
CA ALA A 62 -0.87 3.92 7.70
C ALA A 62 -0.44 4.49 9.07
N ALA A 63 0.77 5.03 9.18
CA ALA A 63 1.25 5.71 10.38
C ALA A 63 0.39 6.95 10.70
N GLY A 64 0.06 7.77 9.69
CA GLY A 64 -0.83 8.92 9.84
C GLY A 64 -2.25 8.52 10.30
N ARG A 65 -2.79 7.40 9.79
CA ARG A 65 -4.08 6.86 10.26
C ARG A 65 -4.04 6.42 11.72
N ARG A 66 -2.99 5.70 12.13
CA ARG A 66 -2.85 5.21 13.51
C ARG A 66 -2.78 6.36 14.52
N LYS A 67 -2.13 7.48 14.17
CA LYS A 67 -2.11 8.69 15.01
C LYS A 67 -3.50 9.26 15.22
N ARG A 68 -4.29 9.44 14.14
CA ARG A 68 -5.67 9.95 14.25
C ARG A 68 -6.55 9.08 15.15
N ASN A 69 -6.40 7.76 15.08
CA ASN A 69 -7.22 6.83 15.84
C ASN A 69 -6.84 6.74 17.34
N ARG A 70 -5.67 7.26 17.74
CA ARG A 70 -5.21 7.28 19.15
C ARG A 70 -5.59 8.58 19.86
N ASP A 71 -5.98 9.60 19.10
CA ASP A 71 -6.36 10.93 19.58
C ASP A 71 -7.90 11.16 19.53
N SER A 72 -8.67 10.07 19.40
CA SER A 72 -10.15 10.06 19.38
C SER A 72 -10.73 9.30 20.56
#